data_AF-A0A6A4PKX6-F1
#
_entry.id   AF-A0A6A4PKX6-F1
#
_cell.length_a   1.000
_cell.length_b   1.000
_cell.length_c   1.000
_cell.angle_alpha   90.00
_cell.angle_beta   90.00
_cell.angle_gamma   90.00
#
_symmetry.space_group_name_H-M   'P 1'
#
loop_
_entity.id
_entity.type
_entity.pdbx_description
1 polymer ?
#
loop_
_entity_poly.entity_id
_entity_poly.type
_entity_poly.pdbx_seq_one_letter_code
_entity_poly.pdbx_strand_id
1 'polypeptide(L)'
;MSQYSNLSDDERFMYKAEVKSITEISAITSSEEITCVTVGTTAMFVVGKHGWYYEGCTKCTKKTDVKDGPFTCKCGTYNQKSSPRQFGLLNTVLTLYMSILFWFI
;
A
#
# COMPACT_ATOMS: atom_id res chain seq x y z
N MET A 1 26.97 -4.32 -24.69
CA MET A 1 25.83 -5.15 -24.25
C MET A 1 24.81 -4.24 -23.56
N SER A 2 23.82 -3.76 -24.30
CA SER A 2 22.74 -2.90 -23.79
C SER A 2 21.42 -3.68 -23.83
N GLN A 3 21.23 -4.60 -22.88
CA GLN A 3 19.94 -5.29 -22.67
C GLN A 3 18.98 -4.49 -21.76
N TYR A 4 19.27 -3.21 -21.50
CA TYR A 4 18.63 -2.42 -20.45
C TYR A 4 17.42 -1.60 -20.90
N SER A 5 17.24 -1.35 -22.20
CA SER A 5 16.18 -0.48 -22.72
C SER A 5 14.86 -1.20 -23.00
N ASN A 6 14.76 -2.50 -22.69
CA ASN A 6 13.60 -3.34 -23.06
C ASN A 6 12.89 -4.01 -21.87
N LEU A 7 13.31 -3.75 -20.62
CA LEU A 7 12.60 -4.28 -19.46
C LEU A 7 11.33 -3.48 -19.22
N SER A 8 10.21 -4.18 -19.01
CA SER A 8 8.96 -3.58 -18.60
C SER A 8 9.10 -2.92 -17.21
N ASP A 9 8.25 -1.93 -16.90
CA ASP A 9 8.29 -1.24 -15.59
C ASP A 9 8.14 -2.21 -14.41
N ASP A 10 7.41 -3.32 -14.61
CA ASP A 10 7.22 -4.38 -13.63
C ASP A 10 8.51 -5.18 -13.37
N GLU A 11 9.27 -5.49 -14.42
CA GLU A 11 10.56 -6.17 -14.30
C GLU A 11 11.61 -5.27 -13.65
N ARG A 12 11.51 -3.95 -13.88
CA ARG A 12 12.39 -2.95 -13.27
C ARG A 12 12.11 -2.77 -11.78
N PHE A 13 10.86 -2.90 -11.33
CA PHE A 13 10.49 -2.78 -9.91
C PHE A 13 11.15 -3.87 -9.04
N MET A 14 11.26 -5.09 -9.57
CA MET A 14 11.90 -6.22 -8.88
C MET A 14 13.41 -6.28 -9.12
N TYR A 15 13.93 -5.51 -10.07
CA TYR A 15 15.33 -5.54 -10.45
C TYR A 15 16.21 -4.98 -9.32
N LYS A 16 17.04 -5.86 -8.73
CA LYS A 16 17.91 -5.63 -7.56
C LYS A 16 17.23 -5.61 -6.18
N ALA A 17 15.94 -5.92 -6.10
CA ALA A 17 15.32 -6.10 -4.80
C ALA A 17 15.87 -7.39 -4.14
N GLU A 18 16.41 -7.25 -2.94
CA GLU A 18 16.97 -8.39 -2.20
C GLU A 18 15.83 -9.25 -1.65
N VAL A 19 15.95 -10.58 -1.76
CA VAL A 19 15.00 -11.50 -1.13
C VAL A 19 15.26 -11.52 0.36
N LYS A 20 14.27 -11.16 1.17
CA LYS A 20 14.34 -11.17 2.63
C LYS A 20 13.19 -11.99 3.23
N SER A 21 13.49 -12.69 4.32
CA SER A 21 12.48 -13.31 5.18
C SER A 21 11.69 -12.26 5.95
N ILE A 22 10.50 -12.64 6.44
CA ILE A 22 9.67 -11.75 7.28
C ILE A 22 10.43 -11.32 8.55
N THR A 23 11.25 -12.21 9.12
CA THR A 23 12.10 -11.90 10.28
C THR A 23 13.16 -10.85 9.97
N GLU A 24 13.82 -10.94 8.81
CA GLU A 24 14.79 -9.92 8.40
C GLU A 24 14.12 -8.58 8.13
N ILE A 25 12.92 -8.56 7.53
CA ILE A 25 12.15 -7.33 7.31
C ILE A 25 11.76 -6.69 8.65
N SER A 26 11.37 -7.49 9.65
CA SER A 26 11.04 -6.97 10.99
C SER A 26 12.21 -6.37 11.75
N ALA A 27 13.42 -6.80 11.43
CA ALA A 27 14.65 -6.33 12.06
C ALA A 27 15.24 -5.09 11.36
N ILE A 28 14.61 -4.59 10.29
CA ILE A 28 15.05 -3.36 9.61
C ILE A 28 14.83 -2.17 10.53
N THR A 29 15.93 -1.57 10.99
CA THR A 29 15.93 -0.34 11.79
C THR A 29 16.39 0.88 11.00
N SER A 30 16.61 0.75 9.69
CA SER A 30 17.05 1.85 8.83
C SER A 30 15.95 2.89 8.65
N SER A 31 16.34 4.17 8.60
CA SER A 31 15.46 5.28 8.23
C SER A 31 15.35 5.48 6.72
N GLU A 32 16.13 4.75 5.92
CA GLU A 32 16.10 4.81 4.45
C GLU A 32 15.03 3.88 3.89
N GLU A 33 14.46 4.27 2.74
CA GLU A 33 13.50 3.44 2.02
C GLU A 33 14.20 2.22 1.41
N ILE A 34 13.71 1.02 1.72
CA ILE A 34 14.28 -0.25 1.26
C ILE A 34 13.26 -0.99 0.40
N THR A 35 13.68 -1.40 -0.80
CA THR A 35 12.89 -2.27 -1.68
C THR A 35 13.39 -3.72 -1.56
N CYS A 36 12.54 -4.64 -1.13
CA CYS A 36 12.86 -6.06 -0.98
C CYS A 36 11.72 -6.96 -1.46
N VAL A 37 12.02 -8.22 -1.72
CA VAL A 37 11.04 -9.25 -2.10
C VAL A 37 10.94 -10.26 -0.98
N THR A 38 9.72 -10.72 -0.68
CA THR A 38 9.50 -11.83 0.26
C THR A 38 8.49 -12.80 -0.31
N VAL A 39 8.64 -14.08 0.03
CA VAL A 39 7.69 -15.12 -0.34
C VAL A 39 6.97 -15.55 0.93
N GLY A 40 5.65 -15.36 0.95
CA GLY A 40 4.80 -15.71 2.08
C GLY A 40 3.51 -16.37 1.60
N THR A 41 2.93 -17.20 2.47
CA THR A 41 1.59 -17.75 2.25
C THR A 41 0.58 -16.91 3.00
N THR A 42 -0.45 -16.43 2.31
CA THR A 42 -1.55 -15.71 2.95
C THR A 42 -2.39 -16.69 3.77
N ALA A 43 -2.30 -16.62 5.10
CA ALA A 43 -3.02 -17.54 5.99
C ALA A 43 -4.47 -17.09 6.27
N MET A 44 -4.71 -15.79 6.43
CA MET A 44 -6.01 -15.25 6.80
C MET A 44 -6.20 -13.82 6.29
N PHE A 45 -7.43 -13.49 5.92
CA PHE A 45 -7.87 -12.10 5.73
C PHE A 45 -8.67 -11.67 6.95
N VAL A 46 -8.13 -10.76 7.76
CA VAL A 46 -8.97 -10.00 8.70
C VAL A 46 -9.90 -9.13 7.85
N VAL A 47 -11.14 -8.86 8.23
CA VAL A 47 -12.01 -7.91 7.54
C VAL A 47 -12.64 -7.01 8.60
N GLY A 48 -12.30 -5.72 8.56
CA GLY A 48 -12.92 -4.74 9.46
C GLY A 48 -14.41 -4.56 9.16
N LYS A 49 -15.18 -3.99 10.10
CA LYS A 49 -16.64 -3.73 9.95
C LYS A 49 -17.03 -2.96 8.68
N HIS A 50 -16.11 -2.20 8.09
CA HIS A 50 -16.33 -1.40 6.87
C HIS A 50 -15.48 -1.90 5.67
N GLY A 51 -14.98 -3.13 5.74
CA GLY A 51 -14.09 -3.69 4.72
C GLY A 51 -12.73 -3.00 4.65
N TRP A 52 -11.99 -3.28 3.58
CA TRP A 52 -10.69 -2.69 3.29
C TRP A 52 -10.79 -1.60 2.23
N TYR A 53 -11.84 -0.79 2.34
CA TYR A 53 -12.10 0.27 1.38
C TYR A 53 -12.14 1.60 2.11
N TYR A 54 -11.64 2.62 1.43
CA TYR A 54 -11.85 3.99 1.83
C TYR A 54 -12.51 4.74 0.69
N GLU A 55 -13.40 5.64 1.05
CA GLU A 55 -14.00 6.55 0.09
C GLU A 55 -12.99 7.62 -0.30
N GLY A 56 -12.83 7.86 -1.60
CA GLY A 56 -11.86 8.79 -2.13
C GLY A 56 -12.39 9.67 -3.25
N CYS A 57 -11.58 10.64 -3.65
CA CYS A 57 -11.81 11.43 -4.86
C CYS A 57 -11.82 10.50 -6.10
N THR A 58 -12.67 10.78 -7.08
CA THR A 58 -12.72 10.04 -8.36
C THR A 58 -11.44 10.20 -9.17
N LYS A 59 -10.78 11.36 -9.09
CA LYS A 59 -9.58 11.68 -9.89
C LYS A 59 -8.24 11.40 -9.19
N CYS A 60 -8.18 11.48 -7.86
CA CYS A 60 -6.93 11.26 -7.11
C CYS A 60 -7.09 10.24 -5.98
N THR A 61 -5.99 9.82 -5.37
CA THR A 61 -5.97 8.80 -4.31
C THR A 61 -6.33 9.33 -2.91
N LYS A 62 -6.59 10.64 -2.78
CA LYS A 62 -6.92 11.25 -1.48
C LYS A 62 -8.27 10.73 -0.96
N LYS A 63 -8.25 10.29 0.30
CA LYS A 63 -9.45 9.92 1.07
C LYS A 63 -10.37 11.12 1.25
N THR A 64 -11.67 10.85 1.31
CA THR A 64 -12.71 11.80 1.74
C THR A 64 -13.47 11.21 2.93
N ASP A 65 -13.92 12.07 3.83
CA ASP A 65 -14.82 11.69 4.94
C ASP A 65 -16.29 12.01 4.61
N VAL A 66 -16.55 12.56 3.41
CA VAL A 66 -17.91 12.79 2.90
C VAL A 66 -18.52 11.44 2.53
N LYS A 67 -19.47 10.98 3.34
CA LYS A 67 -20.19 9.71 3.13
C LYS A 67 -21.25 9.80 2.05
N ASP A 68 -21.98 10.92 2.04
CA ASP A 68 -23.11 11.12 1.14
C ASP A 68 -23.11 12.56 0.61
N GLY A 69 -23.18 12.69 -0.71
CA GLY A 69 -23.33 13.98 -1.39
C GLY A 69 -22.06 14.49 -2.09
N PRO A 70 -22.24 15.56 -2.88
CA PRO A 70 -21.16 16.11 -3.69
C PRO A 70 -20.12 16.83 -2.85
N PHE A 71 -18.86 16.76 -3.29
CA PHE A 71 -17.75 17.45 -2.63
C PHE A 71 -16.67 17.88 -3.61
N THR A 72 -15.98 18.96 -3.27
CA THR A 72 -14.77 19.40 -3.99
C THR A 72 -13.55 18.87 -3.27
N CYS A 73 -12.78 18.01 -3.95
CA CYS A 73 -11.52 17.51 -3.40
C CYS A 73 -10.47 18.63 -3.35
N LYS A 74 -9.49 18.53 -2.45
CA LYS A 74 -8.31 19.42 -2.40
C LYS A 74 -7.50 19.47 -3.71
N CYS A 75 -7.70 18.53 -4.63
CA CYS A 75 -7.12 18.59 -5.99
C CYS A 75 -7.94 19.45 -6.97
N GLY A 76 -8.97 20.16 -6.51
CA GLY A 76 -9.85 21.02 -7.32
C GLY A 76 -10.95 20.28 -8.08
N THR A 77 -11.03 18.95 -7.98
CA THR A 77 -12.06 18.16 -8.69
C THR A 77 -13.37 18.14 -7.92
N TYR A 78 -14.46 18.51 -8.59
CA TYR A 78 -15.81 18.28 -8.09
C TYR A 78 -16.21 16.82 -8.28
N ASN A 79 -16.67 16.18 -7.21
CA ASN A 79 -17.11 14.80 -7.19
C ASN A 79 -18.60 14.79 -6.82
N GLN A 80 -19.45 14.20 -7.66
CA GLN A 80 -20.87 14.03 -7.32
C GLN A 80 -21.09 13.01 -6.20
N LYS A 81 -20.22 11.99 -6.14
CA LYS A 81 -20.14 10.96 -5.11
C LYS A 81 -18.69 10.55 -4.91
N SER A 82 -18.38 9.96 -3.76
CA SER A 82 -17.08 9.34 -3.53
C SER A 82 -16.92 8.06 -4.35
N SER A 83 -15.67 7.64 -4.54
CA SER A 83 -15.33 6.37 -5.18
C SER A 83 -14.63 5.47 -4.17
N PRO A 84 -15.11 4.23 -3.93
CA PRO A 84 -14.45 3.29 -3.05
C PRO A 84 -13.12 2.85 -3.66
N ARG A 85 -12.05 2.92 -2.88
CA ARG A 85 -10.71 2.45 -3.26
C ARG A 85 -10.24 1.42 -2.24
N GLN A 86 -9.68 0.32 -2.74
CA GLN A 86 -9.15 -0.74 -1.88
C GLN A 86 -7.84 -0.27 -1.22
N PHE A 87 -7.73 -0.45 0.09
CA PHE A 87 -6.46 -0.40 0.80
C PHE A 87 -5.65 -1.63 0.39
N GLY A 88 -4.50 -1.43 -0.26
CA GLY A 88 -3.63 -2.52 -0.69
C GLY A 88 -3.14 -3.36 0.51
N LEU A 89 -3.74 -4.53 0.72
CA LEU A 89 -3.55 -5.38 1.89
C LEU A 89 -2.11 -5.89 2.09
N LEU A 90 -1.31 -6.10 1.04
CA LEU A 90 0.05 -6.64 1.23
C LEU A 90 0.98 -5.64 1.93
N ASN A 91 0.98 -4.37 1.51
CA ASN A 91 1.80 -3.35 2.18
C ASN A 91 1.24 -3.03 3.57
N THR A 92 -0.08 -2.93 3.74
CA THR A 92 -0.67 -2.53 5.01
C THR A 92 -0.69 -3.65 6.06
N VAL A 93 -0.74 -4.93 5.71
CA VAL A 93 -0.60 -6.02 6.70
C VAL A 93 0.82 -6.06 7.27
N LEU A 94 1.85 -5.85 6.44
CA LEU A 94 3.22 -5.63 6.91
C LEU A 94 3.31 -4.35 7.75
N THR A 95 2.76 -3.22 7.30
CA THR A 95 2.77 -1.96 8.08
C THR A 95 2.02 -2.11 9.41
N LEU A 96 0.88 -2.80 9.46
CA LEU A 96 0.09 -3.05 10.69
C LEU A 96 0.81 -4.03 11.61
N TYR A 97 1.41 -5.11 11.09
CA TYR A 97 2.19 -6.04 11.91
C TYR A 97 3.37 -5.32 12.58
N MET A 98 4.09 -4.47 11.83
CA MET A 98 5.15 -3.63 12.39
C MET A 98 4.61 -2.55 13.35
N SER A 99 3.49 -1.92 13.04
CA SER A 99 2.87 -0.89 13.90
C SER A 99 2.34 -1.47 15.21
N ILE A 100 1.82 -2.71 15.19
CA ILE A 100 1.37 -3.45 16.37
C ILE A 100 2.59 -3.85 17.21
N LEU A 101 3.68 -4.33 16.59
CA LEU A 101 4.93 -4.60 17.32
C LEU A 101 5.47 -3.35 18.03
N PHE A 102 5.42 -2.18 17.39
CA PHE A 102 5.86 -0.91 17.96
C PHE A 102 4.98 -0.38 19.11
N TRP A 103 3.75 -0.87 19.27
CA TRP A 103 2.87 -0.48 20.38
C TRP A 103 2.99 -1.40 21.61
N PHE A 104 3.72 -2.52 21.49
CA PHE A 104 3.94 -3.48 22.58
C PHE A 104 5.38 -3.47 23.13
N ILE A 105 6.22 -2.51 22.71
CA ILE A 105 7.52 -2.17 23.30
C ILE A 105 7.42 -0.76 23.87
#